data_AF-A0A3B9MKF7-F1
#
_entry.id   AF-A0A3B9MKF7-F1
#
_cell.length_a   1.000
_cell.length_b   1.000
_cell.length_c   1.000
_cell.angle_alpha   90.00
_cell.angle_beta   90.00
_cell.angle_gamma   90.00
#
_symmetry.space_group_name_H-M   'P 1'
#
loop_
_entity.id
_entity.type
_entity.pdbx_description
1 polymer ?
#
loop_
_entity_poly.entity_id
_entity_poly.type
_entity_poly.pdbx_seq_one_letter_code
_entity_poly.pdbx_strand_id
1 'polypeptide(L)'
;MCIRDRYQIINTRYINRKLTIFTTNYFDQVPAASRKDPENADAQRSNRSFSSKRIQQLTTLEERIGTPLRSRLHEMCSTVEIKGEDYRKRFSDGLSPVPL
;
A
#
# COMPACT_ATOMS: atom_id res chain seq x y z
N MET A 1 -7.90 -7.86 -14.11
CA MET A 1 -6.43 -7.91 -14.28
C MET A 1 -5.90 -8.84 -13.22
N CYS A 2 -5.47 -10.04 -13.62
CA CYS A 2 -5.00 -11.06 -12.69
C CYS A 2 -3.64 -10.67 -12.11
N ILE A 3 -3.29 -11.22 -10.93
CA ILE A 3 -1.98 -10.98 -10.28
C ILE A 3 -0.82 -11.38 -11.21
N ARG A 4 -1.02 -12.40 -12.06
CA ARG A 4 -0.05 -12.87 -13.06
C ARG A 4 0.28 -11.79 -14.10
N ASP A 5 -0.71 -11.03 -14.54
CA ASP A 5 -0.53 -9.98 -15.56
C ASP A 5 0.33 -8.84 -15.02
N ARG A 6 0.12 -8.46 -13.74
CA ARG A 6 0.94 -7.44 -13.07
C ARG A 6 2.40 -7.89 -12.96
N TYR A 7 2.64 -9.17 -12.65
CA TYR A 7 4.00 -9.70 -12.54
C TYR A 7 4.75 -9.59 -13.87
N GLN A 8 4.13 -10.03 -14.96
CA GLN A 8 4.74 -10.02 -16.29
C GLN A 8 5.12 -8.60 -16.71
N ILE A 9 4.19 -7.65 -16.55
CA ILE A 9 4.44 -6.25 -16.92
C ILE A 9 5.61 -5.67 -16.12
N ILE A 10 5.61 -5.82 -14.79
CA ILE A 10 6.67 -5.26 -13.93
C ILE A 10 8.02 -5.90 -14.27
N ASN A 11 8.06 -7.22 -14.41
CA ASN A 11 9.31 -7.94 -14.69
C ASN A 11 9.90 -7.56 -16.05
N THR A 12 9.08 -7.46 -17.10
CA THR A 12 9.56 -7.04 -18.43
C THR A 12 10.05 -5.59 -18.43
N ARG A 13 9.42 -4.68 -17.67
CA ARG A 13 9.87 -3.27 -17.58
C ARG A 13 11.17 -3.14 -16.79
N TYR A 14 11.33 -3.92 -15.72
CA TYR A 14 12.54 -4.01 -14.93
C TYR A 14 13.74 -4.50 -15.78
N ILE A 15 13.59 -5.64 -16.47
CA ILE A 15 14.66 -6.21 -17.31
C ILE A 15 15.09 -5.23 -18.41
N ASN A 16 14.13 -4.56 -19.05
CA ASN A 16 14.40 -3.62 -20.14
C ASN A 16 14.70 -2.19 -19.66
N ARG A 17 14.83 -1.95 -18.35
CA ARG A 17 15.07 -0.64 -17.73
C ARG A 17 14.19 0.49 -18.29
N LYS A 18 12.91 0.20 -18.50
CA LYS A 18 11.97 1.17 -19.08
C LYS A 18 11.44 2.09 -17.99
N LEU A 19 11.47 3.40 -18.24
CA LEU A 19 10.84 4.40 -17.37
C LEU A 19 9.37 4.02 -17.13
N THR A 20 8.99 3.90 -15.87
CA THR A 20 7.65 3.45 -15.48
C THR A 20 7.20 4.24 -14.25
N ILE A 21 5.92 4.65 -14.22
CA ILE A 21 5.30 5.32 -13.08
C ILE A 21 4.20 4.40 -12.54
N PHE A 22 4.16 4.25 -11.21
CA PHE A 22 3.13 3.49 -10.51
C PHE A 22 2.49 4.33 -9.41
N THR A 23 1.19 4.13 -9.22
CA THR A 23 0.44 4.68 -8.09
C THR A 23 -0.17 3.54 -7.31
N THR A 24 -0.09 3.59 -5.98
CA THR A 24 -0.65 2.59 -5.09
C THR A 24 -1.28 3.29 -3.89
N ASN A 25 -2.39 2.73 -3.40
CA ASN A 25 -3.01 3.12 -2.13
C ASN A 25 -2.48 2.31 -0.94
N TYR A 26 -1.43 1.51 -1.16
CA TYR A 26 -0.74 0.73 -0.13
C TYR A 26 0.63 1.35 0.14
N PHE A 27 1.00 1.42 1.40
CA PHE A 27 2.33 1.84 1.82
C PHE A 27 3.37 0.75 1.51
N ASP A 28 4.57 1.18 1.12
CA ASP A 28 5.71 0.26 0.88
C ASP A 28 6.25 -0.33 2.20
N GLN A 29 6.20 0.45 3.28
CA GLN A 29 6.64 0.03 4.61
C GLN A 29 5.48 0.11 5.60
N VAL A 30 5.51 -0.78 6.60
CA VAL A 30 4.62 -0.64 7.77
C VAL A 30 5.04 0.65 8.49
N PRO A 31 4.11 1.59 8.74
CA PRO A 31 4.40 2.78 9.52
C PRO A 31 5.01 2.38 10.87
N ALA A 32 6.06 3.07 11.31
CA ALA A 32 6.78 2.75 12.55
C ALA A 32 5.85 2.61 13.78
N ALA A 33 4.72 3.33 13.78
CA ALA A 33 3.69 3.26 14.82
C ALA A 33 2.96 1.91 14.94
N SER A 34 3.06 1.03 13.94
CA SER A 34 2.41 -0.29 13.92
C SER A 34 3.40 -1.46 14.12
N ARG A 35 4.69 -1.18 14.32
CA ARG A 35 5.66 -2.21 14.74
C ARG A 35 5.31 -2.58 16.19
N LYS A 36 4.51 -3.62 16.38
CA LYS A 36 4.33 -4.21 17.70
C LYS A 36 5.65 -4.87 18.07
N ASP A 37 6.28 -4.41 19.14
CA ASP A 37 7.44 -5.09 19.71
C ASP A 37 7.09 -6.57 20.00
N PRO A 38 7.95 -7.52 19.62
CA PRO A 38 7.64 -8.95 19.70
C PRO A 38 7.57 -9.53 21.13
N GLU A 39 7.61 -8.70 22.17
CA GLU A 39 7.79 -9.13 23.57
C GLU A 39 6.54 -9.70 24.26
N ASN A 40 5.38 -9.81 23.60
CA ASN A 40 4.15 -10.32 24.23
C ASN A 40 3.31 -11.20 23.29
N ALA A 41 3.89 -12.30 22.80
CA ALA A 41 3.23 -13.21 21.85
C ALA A 41 2.25 -14.23 22.48
N ASP A 42 2.29 -14.46 23.81
CA ASP A 42 1.66 -15.66 24.39
C ASP A 42 0.28 -15.47 25.04
N ALA A 43 -0.22 -14.24 25.25
CA ALA A 43 -1.45 -14.02 26.03
C ALA A 43 -2.74 -13.74 25.23
N GLN A 44 -2.77 -13.88 23.90
CA GLN A 44 -3.90 -13.42 23.06
C GLN A 44 -4.52 -14.50 22.14
N ARG A 45 -4.56 -15.76 22.60
CA ARG A 45 -5.19 -16.86 21.85
C ARG A 45 -6.72 -16.95 22.03
N SER A 46 -7.33 -16.16 22.93
CA SER A 46 -8.73 -16.33 23.36
C SER A 46 -9.76 -15.32 22.83
N ASN A 47 -9.39 -14.32 22.02
CA ASN A 47 -10.37 -13.35 21.49
C ASN A 47 -10.40 -13.30 19.96
N ARG A 48 -10.77 -14.43 19.33
CA ARG A 48 -11.13 -14.49 17.90
C ARG A 48 -12.53 -13.91 17.68
N SER A 49 -12.69 -12.59 17.86
CA SER A 49 -13.97 -11.91 17.65
C SER A 49 -13.80 -10.58 16.92
N PHE A 50 -14.24 -10.59 15.65
CA PHE A 50 -14.81 -9.50 14.83
C PHE A 50 -13.89 -8.30 14.45
N SER A 51 -13.18 -8.37 13.32
CA SER A 51 -13.70 -8.05 11.97
C SER A 51 -14.09 -6.57 11.81
N SER A 52 -13.11 -5.72 11.47
CA SER A 52 -13.23 -4.49 10.63
C SER A 52 -11.99 -3.58 10.74
N LYS A 53 -11.34 -3.52 11.91
CA LYS A 53 -10.20 -2.61 12.14
C LYS A 53 -8.86 -3.11 11.56
N ARG A 54 -8.73 -4.43 11.35
CA ARG A 54 -7.50 -5.07 10.83
C ARG A 54 -7.29 -4.89 9.32
N ILE A 55 -8.38 -4.73 8.55
CA ILE A 55 -8.33 -4.64 7.08
C ILE A 55 -7.72 -3.30 6.63
N GLN A 56 -7.82 -2.25 7.44
CA GLN A 56 -7.33 -0.91 7.10
C GLN A 56 -5.88 -0.64 7.55
N GLN A 57 -5.29 -1.45 8.42
CA GLN A 57 -4.04 -1.06 9.11
C GLN A 57 -2.78 -1.88 8.78
N LEU A 58 -2.84 -2.99 8.04
CA LEU A 58 -1.68 -3.90 7.97
C LEU A 58 -1.35 -4.55 6.62
N THR A 59 -2.04 -4.24 5.52
CA THR A 59 -1.60 -4.80 4.23
C THR A 59 -0.57 -3.89 3.59
N THR A 60 0.70 -4.26 3.68
CA THR A 60 1.77 -3.58 2.94
C THR A 60 1.63 -3.88 1.45
N LEU A 61 2.24 -3.05 0.61
CA LEU A 61 2.36 -3.37 -0.81
C LEU A 61 3.00 -4.74 -1.01
N GLU A 62 4.02 -5.06 -0.21
CA GLU A 62 4.73 -6.34 -0.22
C GLU A 62 3.81 -7.54 0.03
N GLU A 63 2.91 -7.48 1.01
CA GLU A 63 1.96 -8.56 1.28
C GLU A 63 1.02 -8.80 0.09
N ARG A 64 0.75 -7.76 -0.71
CA ARG A 64 -0.19 -7.84 -1.83
C ARG A 64 0.43 -8.28 -3.16
N ILE A 65 1.69 -7.91 -3.41
CA ILE A 65 2.37 -8.24 -4.69
C ILE A 65 3.49 -9.27 -4.53
N GLY A 66 3.87 -9.58 -3.29
CA GLY A 66 4.99 -10.43 -2.94
C GLY A 66 6.34 -9.71 -2.97
N THR A 67 7.26 -10.21 -2.15
CA THR A 67 8.64 -9.71 -2.01
C THR A 67 9.39 -9.55 -3.36
N PRO A 68 9.30 -10.50 -4.33
CA PRO A 68 10.04 -10.38 -5.60
C PRO A 68 9.60 -9.22 -6.49
N LEU A 69 8.33 -8.85 -6.48
CA LEU A 69 7.85 -7.69 -7.24
C LEU A 69 8.15 -6.39 -6.50
N ARG A 70 8.01 -6.38 -5.17
CA ARG A 70 8.33 -5.21 -4.36
C ARG A 70 9.81 -4.82 -4.48
N SER A 71 10.72 -5.79 -4.44
CA SER A 71 12.16 -5.54 -4.63
C SER A 71 12.48 -4.90 -5.99
N ARG A 72 11.90 -5.39 -7.09
CA ARG A 72 12.08 -4.80 -8.43
C ARG A 72 11.52 -3.39 -8.55
N LEU A 73 10.37 -3.13 -7.91
CA LEU A 73 9.80 -1.79 -7.88
C LEU A 73 10.69 -0.84 -7.08
N HIS A 74 11.22 -1.27 -5.95
CA HIS A 74 12.09 -0.45 -5.11
C HIS A 74 13.42 -0.11 -5.80
N GLU A 75 13.97 -1.02 -6.59
CA GLU A 75 15.19 -0.78 -7.37
C GLU A 75 14.94 0.10 -8.61
N MET A 76 13.81 -0.09 -9.29
CA MET A 76 13.48 0.62 -10.54
C MET A 76 12.83 2.00 -10.30
N CYS A 77 12.13 2.19 -9.18
CA CYS A 77 11.30 3.36 -8.91
C CYS A 77 11.68 4.04 -7.59
N SER A 78 11.59 5.37 -7.55
CA SER A 78 11.68 6.15 -6.31
C SER A 78 10.29 6.33 -5.69
N THR A 79 10.16 6.05 -4.40
CA THR A 79 8.90 6.22 -3.66
C THR A 79 8.67 7.69 -3.32
N VAL A 80 7.49 8.22 -3.66
CA VAL A 80 7.05 9.57 -3.28
C VAL A 80 5.71 9.46 -2.55
N GLU A 81 5.65 9.95 -1.31
CA GLU A 81 4.41 9.99 -0.54
C GLU A 81 3.56 11.19 -0.97
N ILE A 82 2.32 10.92 -1.37
CA ILE A 82 1.36 11.95 -1.75
C ILE A 82 0.33 12.06 -0.62
N LYS A 83 0.24 13.26 -0.01
CA LYS A 83 -0.77 13.61 0.98
C LYS A 83 -1.76 14.59 0.35
N GLY A 84 -3.04 14.41 0.61
CA GLY A 84 -4.09 15.28 0.07
C GLY A 84 -5.44 15.04 0.72
N GLU A 85 -6.33 16.03 0.61
CA GLU A 85 -7.71 15.95 1.08
C GLU A 85 -8.55 14.98 0.21
N ASP A 86 -9.63 14.45 0.77
CA ASP A 86 -10.52 13.57 0.02
C ASP A 86 -11.45 14.38 -0.89
N TYR A 87 -11.02 14.57 -2.12
CA TYR A 87 -11.77 15.33 -3.13
C TYR A 87 -13.10 14.67 -3.56
N ARG A 88 -13.33 13.39 -3.22
CA ARG A 88 -14.57 12.69 -3.56
C ARG A 88 -15.79 13.22 -2.81
N LYS A 89 -15.59 13.71 -1.57
CA LYS A 89 -16.67 14.19 -0.68
C LYS A 89 -17.12 15.63 -0.99
N ARG A 90 -16.35 16.36 -1.78
CA ARG A 90 -16.61 17.78 -2.04
C ARG A 90 -17.83 17.99 -2.95
N PHE A 91 -18.21 17.00 -3.75
CA PHE A 91 -19.43 17.06 -4.57
C PHE A 91 -20.70 16.69 -3.81
N SER A 92 -20.62 15.92 -2.72
CA SER A 92 -21.79 15.59 -1.89
C SER A 92 -22.08 16.64 -0.83
N ASP A 93 -21.04 17.28 -0.29
CA ASP A 93 -21.16 18.13 0.91
C ASP A 93 -21.25 19.64 0.62
N GLY A 94 -21.38 20.05 -0.66
CA GLY A 94 -21.61 21.45 -1.03
C GLY A 94 -20.49 22.43 -0.65
N LEU A 95 -19.30 21.95 -0.29
CA LEU A 95 -18.19 22.77 0.17
C LEU A 95 -17.44 23.42 -1.01
N SER A 96 -17.33 24.75 -0.99
CA SER A 96 -16.80 25.61 -2.06
C SER A 96 -15.43 25.16 -2.61
N PRO A 97 -15.13 25.43 -3.91
CA PRO A 97 -13.86 25.06 -4.52
C PRO A 97 -12.66 25.66 -3.78
N VAL A 98 -11.54 24.92 -3.74
CA VAL A 98 -10.27 25.40 -3.16
C VAL A 98 -9.80 26.56 -4.03
N PRO A 99 -9.36 27.71 -3.47
CA PRO A 99 -8.74 28.74 -4.28
C PRO A 99 -7.48 28.18 -4.95
N LEU A 100 -7.36 28.41 -6.26
CA LEU A 100 -6.18 28.10 -7.07
C LEU A 100 -4.95 28.87 -6.59
#